data_AF-A0A2T5K0W8-F1
#
_entry.id   AF-A0A2T5K0W8-F1
#
_cell.length_a   1.000
_cell.length_b   1.000
_cell.length_c   1.000
_cell.angle_alpha   90.00
_cell.angle_beta   90.00
_cell.angle_gamma   90.00
#
_symmetry.space_group_name_H-M   'P 1'
#
loop_
_entity.id
_entity.type
_entity.pdbx_description
1 polymer ?
#
loop_
_entity_poly.entity_id
_entity_poly.type
_entity_poly.pdbx_seq_one_letter_code
_entity_poly.pdbx_strand_id
1 'polypeptide(L)'
;MNIQHCYPLRNLILAAILTIGFASSALAQERAFLVDLNSKEAINLGTIGGDRSYANAINDAGQVAGYSGTANGQTHAFIAGRDGIGMTDLGTLGGDDSYANGINDAGRVVGYSETDKGLTHAFIAGRDGIGMTDLGTLGGDDSYANGINDAGRVVGYSETDKGLTHAFITGPDGLGMTDLGTLGGDVSYATGINDAGRVVGYSYTGNGQTHAFITGPDGAGMTDLGTLGGDNELGYWDQRRGAGDRRIQD
;
A
#
# COMPACT_ATOMS: atom_id res chain seq x y z
N MET A 1 6.83 16.91 41.36
CA MET A 1 7.54 15.77 40.74
C MET A 1 6.57 15.16 39.74
N ASN A 2 6.64 15.60 38.48
CA ASN A 2 5.75 15.11 37.42
C ASN A 2 6.28 13.74 36.99
N ILE A 3 5.49 12.70 37.22
CA ILE A 3 5.73 11.38 36.66
C ILE A 3 5.26 11.48 35.21
N GLN A 4 6.20 11.70 34.29
CA GLN A 4 5.95 11.37 32.88
C GLN A 4 5.64 9.88 32.84
N HIS A 5 4.40 9.53 32.51
CA HIS A 5 4.07 8.16 32.13
C HIS A 5 4.79 7.88 30.82
N CYS A 6 5.98 7.29 30.92
CA CYS A 6 6.56 6.53 29.82
C CYS A 6 5.56 5.42 29.48
N TYR A 7 4.86 5.56 28.35
CA TYR A 7 4.04 4.48 27.81
C TYR A 7 4.97 3.28 27.56
N PRO A 8 4.68 2.08 28.10
CA PRO A 8 5.46 0.90 27.76
C PRO A 8 5.30 0.65 26.26
N LEU A 9 6.41 0.37 25.56
CA LEU A 9 6.40 -0.08 24.17
C LEU A 9 5.44 -1.28 24.06
N ARG A 10 4.27 -1.09 23.45
CA ARG A 10 3.32 -2.16 23.15
C ARG A 10 3.79 -2.86 21.89
N ASN A 11 4.15 -4.14 22.02
CA ASN A 11 4.47 -4.97 20.86
C ASN A 11 3.15 -5.39 20.20
N LEU A 12 2.65 -4.57 19.28
CA LEU A 12 1.39 -4.79 18.58
C LEU A 12 1.62 -5.47 17.22
N ILE A 13 0.76 -6.43 16.88
CA ILE A 13 0.69 -7.01 15.53
C ILE A 13 -0.75 -7.08 15.04
N LEU A 14 -0.92 -6.98 13.73
CA LEU A 14 -2.21 -7.20 13.06
C LEU A 14 -2.39 -8.69 12.75
N ALA A 15 -3.59 -9.19 12.99
CA ALA A 15 -3.96 -10.56 12.62
C ALA A 15 -5.38 -10.59 12.03
N ALA A 16 -5.58 -11.47 11.05
CA ALA A 16 -6.90 -11.90 10.62
C ALA A 16 -7.13 -13.31 11.16
N ILE A 17 -8.22 -13.51 11.91
CA ILE A 17 -8.60 -14.85 12.41
C ILE A 17 -9.96 -15.20 11.81
N LEU A 18 -10.04 -16.34 11.13
CA LEU A 18 -11.28 -16.95 10.72
C LEU A 18 -11.96 -17.55 11.95
N THR A 19 -13.00 -16.91 12.47
CA THR A 19 -13.81 -17.50 13.54
C THR A 19 -14.86 -18.42 12.91
N ILE A 20 -14.61 -19.73 12.95
CA ILE A 20 -15.58 -20.75 12.54
C ILE A 20 -16.58 -20.90 13.69
N GLY A 21 -17.80 -20.41 13.54
CA GLY A 21 -18.88 -20.70 14.49
C GLY A 21 -19.25 -22.19 14.44
N PHE A 22 -19.24 -22.88 15.58
CA PHE A 22 -19.79 -24.24 15.71
C PHE A 22 -21.33 -24.21 15.69
N ALA A 23 -21.93 -23.81 14.57
CA ALA A 23 -23.31 -24.12 14.18
C ALA A 23 -23.51 -23.64 12.73
N SER A 24 -23.61 -24.57 11.79
CA SER A 24 -23.77 -24.39 10.33
C SER A 24 -22.65 -23.62 9.61
N SER A 25 -22.08 -24.23 8.58
CA SER A 25 -21.02 -23.70 7.69
C SER A 25 -21.43 -22.50 6.82
N ALA A 26 -22.43 -21.71 7.22
CA ALA A 26 -23.01 -20.60 6.46
C ALA A 26 -22.68 -19.21 7.03
N LEU A 27 -21.95 -19.11 8.15
CA LEU A 27 -21.58 -17.83 8.78
C LEU A 27 -20.12 -17.84 9.26
N ALA A 28 -19.18 -18.09 8.34
CA ALA A 28 -17.78 -17.82 8.62
C ALA A 28 -17.59 -16.29 8.67
N GLN A 29 -17.23 -15.75 9.84
CA GLN A 29 -16.91 -14.33 9.98
C GLN A 29 -15.40 -14.15 9.96
N GLU A 30 -14.92 -13.26 9.10
CA GLU A 30 -13.53 -12.81 9.09
C GLU A 30 -13.44 -11.52 9.91
N ARG A 31 -12.50 -11.48 10.85
CA ARG A 31 -12.38 -10.36 11.78
C ARG A 31 -10.93 -9.94 11.85
N ALA A 32 -10.72 -8.63 11.77
CA ALA A 32 -9.44 -8.02 12.08
C ALA A 32 -9.26 -7.97 13.60
N PHE A 33 -8.05 -8.31 14.04
CA PHE A 33 -7.63 -8.25 15.43
C PHE A 33 -6.37 -7.43 15.57
N LEU A 34 -6.30 -6.68 16.67
CA LEU A 34 -5.08 -6.12 17.20
C LEU A 34 -4.59 -7.03 18.34
N VAL A 35 -3.36 -7.54 18.25
CA VAL A 35 -2.79 -8.42 19.28
C VAL A 35 -1.68 -7.68 20.02
N ASP A 36 -1.84 -7.54 21.33
CA ASP A 36 -0.79 -7.05 22.23
C ASP A 36 0.04 -8.24 22.72
N LEU A 37 1.30 -8.32 22.32
CA LEU A 37 2.19 -9.43 22.67
C LEU A 37 2.69 -9.35 24.12
N ASN A 38 2.60 -8.19 24.78
CA ASN A 38 2.98 -8.04 26.18
C ASN A 38 1.89 -8.63 27.09
N SER A 39 0.64 -8.25 26.86
CA SER A 39 -0.51 -8.80 27.61
C SER A 39 -0.98 -10.16 27.08
N LYS A 40 -0.61 -10.49 25.83
CA LYS A 40 -1.11 -11.64 25.06
C LYS A 40 -2.62 -11.58 24.83
N GLU A 41 -3.17 -10.37 24.80
CA GLU A 41 -4.58 -10.14 24.54
C GLU A 41 -4.82 -9.86 23.05
N ALA A 42 -5.92 -10.40 22.53
CA ALA A 42 -6.39 -10.12 21.19
C ALA A 42 -7.66 -9.25 21.28
N ILE A 43 -7.61 -8.08 20.66
CA ILE A 43 -8.69 -7.11 20.60
C ILE A 43 -9.37 -7.26 19.24
N ASN A 44 -10.63 -7.71 19.25
CA ASN A 44 -11.44 -7.75 18.04
C ASN A 44 -11.82 -6.32 17.65
N LEU A 45 -11.47 -5.90 16.44
CA LEU A 45 -11.76 -4.55 15.96
C LEU A 45 -13.24 -4.36 15.58
N GLY A 46 -13.96 -5.45 15.35
CA GLY A 46 -15.36 -5.43 14.90
C GLY A 46 -15.49 -5.21 13.39
N THR A 47 -16.65 -4.71 12.98
CA THR A 47 -16.98 -4.32 11.60
C THR A 47 -17.83 -3.05 11.60
N ILE A 48 -17.96 -2.41 10.44
CA ILE A 48 -18.89 -1.28 10.21
C ILE A 48 -20.30 -1.76 9.81
N GLY A 49 -20.72 -2.93 10.32
CA GLY A 49 -22.06 -3.48 10.14
C GLY A 49 -22.14 -4.73 9.25
N GLY A 50 -21.08 -5.06 8.51
CA GLY A 50 -20.99 -6.27 7.70
C GLY A 50 -20.38 -7.47 8.45
N ASP A 51 -20.02 -8.50 7.69
CA ASP A 51 -19.55 -9.79 8.19
C ASP A 51 -18.04 -10.00 8.09
N ARG A 52 -17.29 -9.03 7.55
CA ARG A 52 -15.82 -9.07 7.41
C ARG A 52 -15.11 -7.77 7.77
N SER A 53 -13.89 -7.88 8.28
CA SER A 53 -12.94 -6.77 8.41
C SER A 53 -11.49 -7.27 8.27
N TYR A 54 -10.65 -6.42 7.68
CA TYR A 54 -9.22 -6.66 7.49
C TYR A 54 -8.44 -5.42 7.92
N ALA A 55 -7.38 -5.62 8.68
CA ALA A 55 -6.47 -4.57 9.07
C ALA A 55 -5.21 -4.63 8.20
N ASN A 56 -4.86 -3.51 7.59
CA ASN A 56 -3.73 -3.42 6.67
C ASN A 56 -2.55 -2.65 7.28
N ALA A 57 -2.81 -1.68 8.16
CA ALA A 57 -1.76 -0.83 8.71
C ALA A 57 -2.03 -0.43 10.17
N ILE A 58 -0.96 -0.16 10.91
CA ILE A 58 -0.99 0.29 12.31
C ILE A 58 0.09 1.34 12.54
N ASN A 59 -0.22 2.36 13.34
CA ASN A 59 0.75 3.40 13.75
C ASN A 59 1.25 3.22 15.20
N ASP A 60 2.21 4.03 15.63
CA ASP A 60 2.83 3.91 16.95
C ASP A 60 1.86 4.22 18.12
N ALA A 61 0.75 4.92 17.83
CA ALA A 61 -0.33 5.16 18.78
C ALA A 61 -1.30 3.98 18.92
N GLY A 62 -1.10 2.90 18.16
CA GLY A 62 -1.97 1.73 18.13
C GLY A 62 -3.30 1.95 17.40
N GLN A 63 -3.38 2.98 16.54
CA GLN A 63 -4.51 3.15 15.63
C GLN A 63 -4.34 2.22 14.44
N VAL A 64 -5.44 1.62 13.99
CA VAL A 64 -5.42 0.61 12.92
C VAL A 64 -6.23 1.09 11.74
N ALA A 65 -5.68 1.02 10.53
CA ALA A 65 -6.39 1.30 9.29
C ALA A 65 -6.58 0.02 8.48
N GLY A 66 -7.69 -0.06 7.76
CA GLY A 66 -8.04 -1.21 6.93
C GLY A 66 -9.37 -1.03 6.23
N TYR A 67 -10.07 -2.13 5.98
CA TYR A 67 -11.39 -2.11 5.35
C TYR A 67 -12.35 -3.13 5.99
N SER A 68 -13.65 -2.82 5.94
CA SER A 68 -14.69 -3.66 6.52
C SER A 68 -15.95 -3.64 5.67
N GLY A 69 -16.68 -4.75 5.67
CA GLY A 69 -18.00 -4.81 5.07
C GLY A 69 -18.99 -3.90 5.82
N THR A 70 -19.86 -3.22 5.09
CA THR A 70 -20.98 -2.44 5.61
C THR A 70 -22.24 -3.29 5.72
N ALA A 71 -23.25 -2.78 6.42
CA ALA A 71 -24.57 -3.44 6.52
C ALA A 71 -25.27 -3.60 5.15
N ASN A 72 -24.89 -2.81 4.15
CA ASN A 72 -25.47 -2.84 2.80
C ASN A 72 -24.70 -3.76 1.84
N GLY A 73 -23.64 -4.43 2.31
CA GLY A 73 -22.81 -5.33 1.50
C GLY A 73 -21.68 -4.65 0.72
N GLN A 74 -21.48 -3.34 0.90
CA GLN A 74 -20.34 -2.59 0.36
C GLN A 74 -19.10 -2.81 1.25
N THR A 75 -17.93 -2.39 0.78
CA THR A 75 -16.67 -2.43 1.53
C THR A 75 -16.15 -1.01 1.73
N HIS A 76 -16.05 -0.53 2.97
CA HIS A 76 -15.43 0.77 3.22
C HIS A 76 -14.15 0.67 4.03
N ALA A 77 -13.26 1.62 3.78
CA ALA A 77 -12.09 1.90 4.56
C ALA A 77 -12.49 2.34 5.98
N PHE A 78 -11.72 1.91 6.97
CA PHE A 78 -11.92 2.31 8.36
C PHE A 78 -10.63 2.78 9.02
N ILE A 79 -10.78 3.53 10.10
CA ILE A 79 -9.76 3.70 11.14
C ILE A 79 -10.32 3.28 12.49
N ALA A 80 -9.59 2.47 13.25
CA ALA A 80 -9.88 2.16 14.64
C ALA A 80 -9.01 3.04 15.56
N GLY A 81 -9.60 3.52 16.65
CA GLY A 81 -8.92 4.34 17.65
C GLY A 81 -7.77 3.61 18.35
N ARG A 82 -7.14 4.32 19.30
CA ARG A 82 -6.02 3.76 20.08
C ARG A 82 -6.40 2.43 20.72
N ASP A 83 -5.46 1.50 20.68
CA ASP A 83 -5.66 0.10 21.11
C ASP A 83 -6.75 -0.64 20.33
N GLY A 84 -7.08 -0.21 19.10
CA GLY A 84 -8.08 -0.85 18.25
C GLY A 84 -9.53 -0.62 18.68
N ILE A 85 -9.79 0.33 19.59
CA ILE A 85 -11.14 0.59 20.11
C ILE A 85 -11.84 1.63 19.24
N GLY A 86 -13.06 1.28 18.79
CA GLY A 86 -13.94 2.19 18.06
C GLY A 86 -13.57 2.31 16.59
N MET A 87 -14.24 1.54 15.75
CA MET A 87 -14.10 1.58 14.30
C MET A 87 -14.89 2.76 13.74
N THR A 88 -14.20 3.64 13.01
CA THR A 88 -14.77 4.79 12.30
C THR A 88 -14.76 4.48 10.81
N ASP A 89 -15.93 4.51 10.19
CA ASP A 89 -16.10 4.42 8.74
C ASP A 89 -15.59 5.70 8.08
N LEU A 90 -14.70 5.57 7.08
CA LEU A 90 -14.18 6.70 6.32
C LEU A 90 -15.09 7.11 5.15
N GLY A 91 -16.04 6.25 4.78
CA GLY A 91 -16.88 6.43 3.60
C GLY A 91 -16.12 6.22 2.29
N THR A 92 -16.59 6.86 1.23
CA THR A 92 -16.04 6.77 -0.13
C THR A 92 -15.90 8.16 -0.78
N LEU A 93 -15.29 8.21 -1.96
CA LEU A 93 -15.28 9.38 -2.85
C LEU A 93 -16.58 9.54 -3.67
N GLY A 94 -17.66 8.88 -3.25
CA GLY A 94 -18.98 8.95 -3.89
C GLY A 94 -19.43 7.66 -4.57
N GLY A 95 -18.52 6.68 -4.74
CA GLY A 95 -18.83 5.33 -5.20
C GLY A 95 -19.21 4.37 -4.06
N ASP A 96 -19.11 3.07 -4.32
CA ASP A 96 -19.57 2.03 -3.39
C ASP A 96 -18.45 1.55 -2.46
N ASP A 97 -17.22 1.44 -2.96
CA ASP A 97 -16.14 0.82 -2.20
C ASP A 97 -14.95 1.76 -1.88
N SER A 98 -14.28 1.49 -0.75
CA SER A 98 -13.01 2.08 -0.37
C SER A 98 -12.15 1.15 0.50
N TYR A 99 -10.83 1.34 0.40
CA TYR A 99 -9.83 0.49 1.05
C TYR A 99 -8.67 1.34 1.58
N ALA A 100 -8.33 1.19 2.86
CA ALA A 100 -7.14 1.82 3.44
C ALA A 100 -5.92 0.89 3.37
N ASN A 101 -4.80 1.41 2.91
CA ASN A 101 -3.52 0.69 2.79
C ASN A 101 -2.45 1.19 3.76
N GLY A 102 -2.53 2.44 4.22
CA GLY A 102 -1.50 3.04 5.08
C GLY A 102 -2.06 4.03 6.09
N ILE A 103 -1.33 4.21 7.19
CA ILE A 103 -1.60 5.21 8.23
C ILE A 103 -0.27 5.78 8.73
N ASN A 104 -0.20 7.08 9.03
CA ASN A 104 0.96 7.69 9.68
C ASN A 104 0.70 7.97 11.18
N ASP A 105 1.73 8.44 11.90
CA ASP A 105 1.64 8.68 13.35
C ASP A 105 0.74 9.86 13.73
N ALA A 106 0.41 10.72 12.77
CA ALA A 106 -0.61 11.75 12.94
C ALA A 106 -2.04 11.22 12.81
N GLY A 107 -2.22 9.94 12.51
CA GLY A 107 -3.54 9.30 12.32
C GLY A 107 -4.20 9.64 10.98
N ARG A 108 -3.42 10.07 9.97
CA ARG A 108 -3.90 10.25 8.59
C ARG A 108 -3.86 8.91 7.87
N VAL A 109 -4.92 8.59 7.14
CA VAL A 109 -5.07 7.30 6.44
C VAL A 109 -5.02 7.52 4.93
N VAL A 110 -4.38 6.61 4.20
CA VAL A 110 -4.34 6.62 2.74
C VAL A 110 -4.78 5.28 2.18
N GLY A 111 -5.25 5.32 0.94
CA GLY A 111 -5.64 4.13 0.20
C GLY A 111 -6.30 4.51 -1.11
N TYR A 112 -7.33 3.79 -1.51
CA TYR A 112 -8.10 4.08 -2.71
C TYR A 112 -9.60 3.95 -2.47
N SER A 113 -10.38 4.68 -3.26
CA SER A 113 -11.84 4.69 -3.16
C SER A 113 -12.46 4.93 -4.53
N GLU A 114 -13.61 4.31 -4.74
CA GLU A 114 -14.44 4.57 -5.90
C GLU A 114 -15.06 5.97 -5.83
N THR A 115 -15.01 6.66 -6.96
CA THR A 115 -15.64 7.96 -7.20
C THR A 115 -17.09 7.78 -7.62
N ASP A 116 -17.85 8.88 -7.65
CA ASP A 116 -19.22 8.94 -8.18
C ASP A 116 -19.35 8.54 -9.67
N LYS A 117 -18.22 8.44 -10.38
CA LYS A 117 -18.13 8.00 -11.78
C LYS A 117 -17.77 6.52 -11.92
N GLY A 118 -17.53 5.80 -10.82
CA GLY A 118 -17.08 4.41 -10.81
C GLY A 118 -15.59 4.22 -11.16
N LEU A 119 -14.79 5.29 -11.10
CA LEU A 119 -13.32 5.22 -11.22
C LEU A 119 -12.68 5.06 -9.84
N THR A 120 -11.49 4.49 -9.77
CA THR A 120 -10.78 4.28 -8.51
C THR A 120 -9.69 5.33 -8.31
N HIS A 121 -9.84 6.16 -7.29
CA HIS A 121 -8.86 7.20 -6.99
C HIS A 121 -8.18 6.98 -5.64
N ALA A 122 -6.90 7.33 -5.58
CA ALA A 122 -6.13 7.42 -4.35
C ALA A 122 -6.71 8.52 -3.47
N PHE A 123 -6.79 8.26 -2.16
CA PHE A 123 -7.27 9.24 -1.19
C PHE A 123 -6.29 9.46 -0.05
N ILE A 124 -6.45 10.60 0.61
CA ILE A 124 -5.95 10.85 1.96
C ILE A 124 -7.12 11.27 2.86
N ALA A 125 -7.26 10.62 4.01
CA ALA A 125 -8.18 11.01 5.07
C ALA A 125 -7.43 11.80 6.15
N GLY A 126 -8.09 12.80 6.72
CA GLY A 126 -7.56 13.58 7.82
C GLY A 126 -7.34 12.75 9.09
N ARG A 127 -6.87 13.43 10.14
CA ARG A 127 -6.65 12.80 11.44
C ARG A 127 -7.92 12.13 11.95
N ASP A 128 -7.76 10.94 12.53
CA ASP A 128 -8.85 10.13 13.07
C ASP A 128 -9.94 9.81 12.03
N GLY A 129 -9.57 9.82 10.73
CA GLY A 129 -10.47 9.49 9.63
C GLY A 129 -11.38 10.62 9.16
N ILE A 130 -11.17 11.85 9.65
CA ILE A 130 -12.04 12.98 9.31
C ILE A 130 -11.73 13.49 7.92
N GLY A 131 -12.70 13.33 7.02
CA GLY A 131 -12.70 13.94 5.69
C GLY A 131 -11.79 13.21 4.71
N MET A 132 -12.40 12.48 3.77
CA MET A 132 -11.70 11.85 2.65
C MET A 132 -11.45 12.88 1.54
N THR A 133 -10.20 13.02 1.12
CA THR A 133 -9.77 13.92 0.04
C THR A 133 -9.24 13.10 -1.11
N ASP A 134 -9.78 13.33 -2.30
CA ASP A 134 -9.29 12.77 -3.56
C ASP A 134 -7.92 13.36 -3.91
N LEU A 135 -6.94 12.50 -4.20
CA LEU A 135 -5.61 12.89 -4.66
C LEU A 135 -5.50 13.06 -6.18
N GLY A 136 -6.52 12.61 -6.92
CA GLY A 136 -6.57 12.62 -8.38
C GLY A 136 -5.70 11.55 -9.02
N THR A 137 -5.35 11.77 -10.29
CA THR A 137 -4.52 10.87 -11.10
C THR A 137 -3.39 11.63 -11.80
N LEU A 138 -2.50 10.92 -12.49
CA LEU A 138 -1.50 11.49 -13.41
C LEU A 138 -2.10 11.82 -14.80
N GLY A 139 -3.44 11.94 -14.89
CA GLY A 139 -4.17 12.28 -16.11
C GLY A 139 -4.91 11.11 -16.75
N GLY A 140 -4.74 9.89 -16.26
CA GLY A 140 -5.55 8.72 -16.60
C GLY A 140 -6.76 8.56 -15.68
N ASP A 141 -7.32 7.35 -15.65
CA ASP A 141 -8.60 7.09 -14.97
C ASP A 141 -8.41 6.68 -13.51
N ASP A 142 -7.36 5.89 -13.21
CA ASP A 142 -7.19 5.31 -11.88
C ASP A 142 -5.91 5.73 -11.13
N SER A 143 -5.97 5.70 -9.80
CA SER A 143 -4.84 5.85 -8.89
C SER A 143 -5.02 5.11 -7.56
N TYR A 144 -3.90 4.71 -6.96
CA TYR A 144 -3.88 3.91 -5.73
C TYR A 144 -2.75 4.38 -4.82
N ALA A 145 -3.05 4.70 -3.56
CA ALA A 145 -2.04 5.00 -2.55
C ALA A 145 -1.62 3.73 -1.79
N ASN A 146 -0.31 3.55 -1.62
CA ASN A 146 0.30 2.41 -0.93
C ASN A 146 0.99 2.81 0.38
N GLY A 147 1.45 4.06 0.51
CA GLY A 147 2.20 4.50 1.69
C GLY A 147 2.10 6.00 1.93
N ILE A 148 2.36 6.39 3.17
CA ILE A 148 2.36 7.77 3.64
C ILE A 148 3.48 7.96 4.65
N ASN A 149 4.14 9.13 4.65
CA ASN A 149 5.09 9.50 5.70
C ASN A 149 4.52 10.54 6.68
N ASP A 150 5.30 10.94 7.68
CA ASP A 150 4.82 11.85 8.74
C ASP A 150 4.55 13.29 8.26
N ALA A 151 5.15 13.70 7.15
CA ALA A 151 4.83 14.98 6.49
C ALA A 151 3.50 14.91 5.69
N GLY A 152 2.86 13.75 5.63
CA GLY A 152 1.64 13.53 4.85
C GLY A 152 1.89 13.40 3.36
N ARG A 153 3.13 13.14 2.93
CA ARG A 153 3.43 12.79 1.54
C ARG A 153 2.96 11.37 1.28
N VAL A 154 2.22 11.18 0.20
CA VAL A 154 1.61 9.91 -0.19
C VAL A 154 2.33 9.38 -1.42
N VAL A 155 2.54 8.06 -1.46
CA VAL A 155 3.11 7.36 -2.61
C VAL A 155 2.22 6.21 -3.03
N GLY A 156 2.33 5.86 -4.30
CA GLY A 156 1.60 4.75 -4.89
C GLY A 156 1.81 4.70 -6.39
N TYR A 157 0.76 4.40 -7.14
CA TYR A 157 0.79 4.41 -8.60
C TYR A 157 -0.48 5.03 -9.16
N SER A 158 -0.38 5.59 -10.36
CA SER A 158 -1.50 6.19 -11.08
C SER A 158 -1.33 6.03 -12.58
N GLU A 159 -2.45 5.94 -13.27
CA GLU A 159 -2.50 6.00 -14.71
C GLU A 159 -2.21 7.42 -15.22
N THR A 160 -1.39 7.47 -16.26
CA THR A 160 -1.05 8.69 -17.00
C THR A 160 -2.07 8.94 -18.12
N ASP A 161 -2.05 10.15 -18.69
CA ASP A 161 -2.83 10.52 -19.88
C ASP A 161 -2.55 9.66 -21.12
N LYS A 162 -1.47 8.87 -21.11
CA LYS A 162 -1.07 7.92 -22.15
C LYS A 162 -1.50 6.48 -21.87
N GLY A 163 -2.19 6.22 -20.76
CA GLY A 163 -2.60 4.88 -20.34
C GLY A 163 -1.44 4.04 -19.78
N LEU A 164 -0.33 4.67 -19.37
CA LEU A 164 0.78 4.01 -18.68
C LEU A 164 0.58 4.07 -17.17
N THR A 165 1.10 3.11 -16.41
CA THR A 165 1.01 3.09 -14.95
C THR A 165 2.32 3.56 -14.33
N HIS A 166 2.31 4.73 -13.70
CA HIS A 166 3.51 5.31 -13.12
C HIS A 166 3.40 5.45 -11.60
N ALA A 167 4.52 5.26 -10.92
CA ALA A 167 4.69 5.57 -9.52
C ALA A 167 4.56 7.08 -9.30
N PHE A 168 3.89 7.48 -8.21
CA PHE A 168 3.78 8.89 -7.84
C PHE A 168 4.26 9.17 -6.42
N ILE A 169 4.54 10.43 -6.17
CA ILE A 169 4.65 11.03 -4.83
C ILE A 169 3.82 12.31 -4.77
N THR A 170 3.25 12.64 -3.62
CA THR A 170 2.61 13.94 -3.39
C THR A 170 3.46 14.93 -2.60
N GLY A 171 3.06 16.20 -2.64
CA GLY A 171 3.47 17.19 -1.66
C GLY A 171 3.01 16.84 -0.24
N PRO A 172 3.50 17.59 0.78
CA PRO A 172 2.98 17.47 2.14
C PRO A 172 1.46 17.56 2.18
N ASP A 173 0.84 16.86 3.14
CA ASP A 173 -0.61 16.78 3.31
C ASP A 173 -1.39 16.31 2.06
N GLY A 174 -0.76 15.53 1.18
CA GLY A 174 -1.40 15.02 -0.05
C GLY A 174 -1.47 16.02 -1.20
N LEU A 175 -0.81 17.17 -1.09
CA LEU A 175 -0.96 18.25 -2.07
C LEU A 175 -0.23 17.96 -3.38
N GLY A 176 -1.01 17.75 -4.45
CA GLY A 176 -0.51 17.62 -5.83
C GLY A 176 0.20 16.29 -6.07
N MET A 177 -0.07 15.67 -7.22
CA MET A 177 0.56 14.42 -7.62
C MET A 177 1.75 14.69 -8.55
N THR A 178 2.90 14.10 -8.24
CA THR A 178 4.13 14.18 -9.04
C THR A 178 4.49 12.81 -9.57
N ASP A 179 4.65 12.70 -10.87
CA ASP A 179 5.12 11.50 -11.56
C ASP A 179 6.61 11.24 -11.25
N LEU A 180 6.94 10.02 -10.80
CA LEU A 180 8.32 9.57 -10.57
C LEU A 180 8.97 8.95 -11.81
N GLY A 181 8.17 8.66 -12.85
CA GLY A 181 8.61 8.03 -14.09
C GLY A 181 8.88 6.53 -13.94
N THR A 182 9.67 5.99 -14.87
CA THR A 182 10.04 4.57 -14.93
C THR A 182 11.53 4.42 -15.21
N LEU A 183 12.03 3.18 -15.18
CA LEU A 183 13.38 2.81 -15.63
C LEU A 183 13.47 2.62 -17.16
N GLY A 184 12.55 3.22 -17.92
CA GLY A 184 12.51 3.21 -19.38
C GLY A 184 11.47 2.28 -20.01
N GLY A 185 10.74 1.51 -19.20
CA GLY A 185 9.53 0.79 -19.62
C GLY A 185 8.24 1.57 -19.33
N ASP A 186 7.11 0.86 -19.35
CA ASP A 186 5.77 1.47 -19.27
C ASP A 186 5.15 1.45 -17.87
N VAL A 187 5.88 0.91 -16.89
CA VAL A 187 5.33 0.61 -15.56
C VAL A 187 6.30 0.99 -14.44
N SER A 188 5.77 1.62 -13.40
CA SER A 188 6.39 1.71 -12.08
C SER A 188 5.37 1.76 -10.95
N TYR A 189 5.76 1.24 -9.79
CA TYR A 189 4.94 1.19 -8.59
C TYR A 189 5.79 1.60 -7.39
N ALA A 190 5.34 2.62 -6.64
CA ALA A 190 5.91 2.93 -5.33
C ALA A 190 5.25 2.06 -4.26
N THR A 191 6.06 1.41 -3.43
CA THR A 191 5.61 0.50 -2.36
C THR A 191 5.86 1.06 -0.96
N GLY A 192 6.74 2.06 -0.83
CA GLY A 192 7.03 2.67 0.46
C GLY A 192 7.75 4.00 0.35
N ILE A 193 7.67 4.78 1.42
CA ILE A 193 8.29 6.08 1.58
C ILE A 193 8.83 6.22 2.99
N ASN A 194 9.94 6.95 3.17
CA ASN A 194 10.43 7.35 4.49
C ASN A 194 10.22 8.85 4.75
N ASP A 195 10.56 9.33 5.95
CA ASP A 195 10.34 10.73 6.33
C ASP A 195 11.23 11.73 5.59
N ALA A 196 12.32 11.27 4.98
CA ALA A 196 13.12 12.08 4.08
C ALA A 196 12.50 12.21 2.66
N GLY A 197 11.33 11.62 2.42
CA GLY A 197 10.66 11.63 1.13
C GLY A 197 11.33 10.72 0.09
N ARG A 198 12.18 9.79 0.51
CA ARG A 198 12.74 8.78 -0.41
C ARG A 198 11.72 7.68 -0.62
N VAL A 199 11.51 7.32 -1.87
CA VAL A 199 10.52 6.36 -2.32
C VAL A 199 11.24 5.11 -2.79
N VAL A 200 10.70 3.94 -2.43
CA VAL A 200 11.13 2.64 -2.93
C VAL A 200 9.99 1.98 -3.69
N GLY A 201 10.36 1.09 -4.60
CA GLY A 201 9.39 0.41 -5.44
C GLY A 201 10.04 -0.47 -6.49
N TYR A 202 9.26 -0.80 -7.52
CA TYR A 202 9.76 -1.49 -8.70
C TYR A 202 9.31 -0.77 -9.98
N SER A 203 10.09 -0.94 -11.05
CA SER A 203 9.78 -0.39 -12.37
C SER A 203 10.25 -1.33 -13.46
N TYR A 204 9.58 -1.28 -14.60
CA TYR A 204 10.01 -1.98 -15.80
C TYR A 204 11.08 -1.15 -16.51
N THR A 205 12.15 -1.82 -16.91
CA THR A 205 13.19 -1.25 -17.77
C THR A 205 12.73 -1.26 -19.23
N GLY A 206 13.48 -0.60 -20.12
CA GLY A 206 13.15 -0.56 -21.56
C GLY A 206 13.17 -1.91 -22.28
N ASN A 207 13.69 -2.98 -21.67
CA ASN A 207 13.63 -4.34 -22.20
C ASN A 207 12.54 -5.21 -21.51
N GLY A 208 11.72 -4.62 -20.65
CA GLY A 208 10.62 -5.28 -19.94
C GLY A 208 11.02 -6.01 -18.65
N GLN A 209 12.28 -5.93 -18.20
CA GLN A 209 12.69 -6.51 -16.91
C GLN A 209 12.15 -5.68 -15.74
N THR A 210 11.74 -6.36 -14.66
CA THR A 210 11.33 -5.69 -13.41
C THR A 210 12.54 -5.47 -12.51
N HIS A 211 12.88 -4.21 -12.24
CA HIS A 211 13.96 -3.82 -11.34
C HIS A 211 13.41 -3.08 -10.12
N ALA A 212 14.09 -3.23 -8.98
CA ALA A 212 13.82 -2.39 -7.81
C ALA A 212 14.39 -0.99 -8.03
N PHE A 213 13.76 0.05 -7.47
CA PHE A 213 14.30 1.40 -7.48
C PHE A 213 14.27 2.05 -6.11
N ILE A 214 15.08 3.09 -5.95
CA ILE A 214 14.98 4.08 -4.88
C ILE A 214 15.11 5.50 -5.45
N THR A 215 14.42 6.47 -4.85
CA THR A 215 14.58 7.88 -5.21
C THR A 215 15.48 8.66 -4.23
N GLY A 216 15.93 9.83 -4.68
CA GLY A 216 16.43 10.87 -3.79
C GLY A 216 15.33 11.45 -2.88
N PRO A 217 15.69 12.37 -1.96
CA PRO A 217 14.72 13.07 -1.13
C PRO A 217 13.61 13.71 -1.96
N ASP A 218 12.40 13.76 -1.39
CA ASP A 218 11.20 14.30 -2.04
C ASP A 218 10.91 13.70 -3.44
N GLY A 219 11.24 12.43 -3.65
CA GLY A 219 11.02 11.76 -4.94
C GLY A 219 12.03 12.12 -6.03
N ALA A 220 13.12 12.81 -5.70
CA ALA A 220 14.05 13.33 -6.70
C ALA A 220 14.83 12.22 -7.42
N GLY A 221 14.46 11.94 -8.66
CA GLY A 221 15.15 11.03 -9.58
C GLY A 221 14.99 9.56 -9.18
N MET A 222 14.89 8.69 -10.18
CA MET A 222 14.81 7.24 -9.97
C MET A 222 16.20 6.61 -10.13
N THR A 223 16.67 5.91 -9.09
CA THR A 223 17.92 5.14 -9.12
C THR A 223 17.59 3.66 -9.23
N ASP A 224 18.08 3.02 -10.29
CA ASP A 224 17.97 1.58 -10.51
C ASP A 224 18.83 0.80 -9.48
N LEU A 225 18.21 -0.14 -8.77
CA LEU A 225 18.88 -1.06 -7.85
C LEU A 225 19.09 -2.46 -8.45
N GLY A 226 18.60 -2.69 -9.67
CA GLY A 226 18.69 -3.95 -10.39
C GLY A 226 17.73 -5.02 -9.86
N THR A 227 18.08 -6.27 -10.15
CA THR A 227 17.43 -7.47 -9.59
C THR A 227 18.32 -8.08 -8.51
N LEU A 228 17.76 -8.94 -7.65
CA LEU A 228 18.53 -9.74 -6.70
C LEU A 228 19.31 -10.90 -7.38
N GLY A 229 19.63 -10.78 -8.68
CA GLY A 229 20.33 -11.81 -9.47
C GLY A 229 19.41 -12.74 -10.28
N GLY A 230 18.22 -12.27 -10.64
CA GLY A 230 17.24 -13.02 -11.42
C GLY A 230 17.19 -12.56 -12.88
N ASP A 231 18.24 -12.81 -13.64
CA ASP A 231 18.15 -12.69 -15.09
C ASP A 231 17.42 -13.92 -15.61
N ASN A 232 16.20 -13.73 -16.12
CA ASN A 232 15.61 -14.69 -17.06
C ASN A 232 16.37 -14.60 -18.40
N GLU A 233 17.66 -14.93 -18.40
CA GLU A 233 18.42 -15.24 -19.60
C GLU A 233 17.97 -16.63 -20.09
N LEU A 234 16.82 -16.67 -20.77
CA LEU A 234 16.49 -17.81 -21.63
C LEU A 234 17.40 -17.78 -22.86
N GLY A 235 18.55 -18.44 -22.70
CA GLY A 235 19.30 -19.20 -23.69
C GLY A 235 19.26 -18.72 -25.14
N TYR A 236 20.19 -17.85 -25.52
CA TYR A 236 20.71 -17.81 -26.89
C TYR A 236 22.09 -18.47 -26.90
N TRP A 237 22.12 -19.81 -26.90
CA TRP A 237 23.36 -20.54 -27.19
C TRP A 237 23.73 -20.30 -28.66
N ASP A 238 24.72 -19.43 -28.86
CA ASP A 238 25.43 -19.22 -30.11
C ASP A 238 25.99 -20.56 -30.64
N GLN A 239 25.33 -21.11 -31.66
CA GLN A 239 25.75 -22.31 -32.40
C GLN A 239 26.81 -22.02 -33.47
N ARG A 240 27.70 -21.02 -33.30
CA ARG A 240 28.77 -20.76 -34.26
C ARG A 240 30.16 -20.63 -33.66
N ARG A 241 30.67 -21.69 -33.02
CA ARG A 241 32.11 -21.99 -33.03
C ARG A 241 32.36 -23.49 -33.10
N GLY A 242 32.83 -23.97 -34.24
CA GLY A 242 33.31 -25.35 -34.38
C GLY A 242 33.45 -25.90 -35.80
N ALA A 243 33.95 -25.10 -36.75
CA ALA A 243 34.42 -25.62 -38.05
C ALA A 243 35.91 -25.27 -38.23
N GLY A 244 36.75 -26.32 -38.34
CA GLY A 244 38.20 -26.29 -38.58
C GLY A 244 39.04 -26.20 -37.30
N ASP A 245 40.10 -26.99 -37.07
CA ASP A 245 41.05 -27.56 -38.02
C ASP A 245 41.79 -28.82 -37.48
N ARG A 246 42.17 -29.65 -38.46
CA ARG A 246 43.05 -30.84 -38.56
C ARG A 246 43.94 -31.27 -37.37
N ARG A 247 44.04 -32.60 -37.20
CA ARG A 247 45.33 -33.28 -36.99
C ARG A 247 45.47 -34.50 -37.91
N ILE A 248 46.60 -34.50 -38.62
CA ILE A 248 47.23 -35.62 -39.32
C ILE A 248 47.93 -36.49 -38.27
N GLN A 249 47.90 -37.81 -38.42
CA GLN A 249 49.07 -38.69 -38.22
C GLN A 249 48.76 -40.08 -38.80
N ASP A 250 49.64 -40.47 -39.73
CA ASP A 250 50.04 -41.78 -40.27
C ASP A 250 49.19 -43.04 -39.98
#